data_AF-A0AAE0VFU0-F1
#
_entry.id   AF-A0AAE0VFU0-F1
#
_cell.length_a   1.000
_cell.length_b   1.000
_cell.length_c   1.000
_cell.angle_alpha   90.00
_cell.angle_beta   90.00
_cell.angle_gamma   90.00
#
_symmetry.space_group_name_H-M   'P 1'
#
loop_
_entity.id
_entity.type
_entity.pdbx_description
1 polymer ?
#
loop_
_entity_poly.entity_id
_entity_poly.type
_entity_poly.pdbx_seq_one_letter_code
_entity_poly.pdbx_strand_id
1 'polypeptide(L)'
;MAAATTCRLAAICRQFKSAVKISFPTKAQYSSHNLTNYHSCFQRQNYNLFRFSRPVHARPIHTSASRWGLEEFFDLPENWGETTVKSGSPWSAKQLRAKSNEDLHKLWYVLLKEKNMLLTIEQEAKRQCVPMPSPERIKKVERSMRRLDTAVKEREDALRLLQTGQERGRPGEWRRNIFGKTLWLSLEKHLRSKTRKERKEKQKQKKLAELYRKKTAQA
;
A
#
# COMPACT_ATOMS: atom_id res chain seq x y z
N MET A 1 65.00 -16.67 16.38
CA MET A 1 65.29 -15.34 16.95
C MET A 1 64.06 -14.48 16.67
N ALA A 2 63.39 -13.81 17.62
CA ALA A 2 63.87 -12.94 18.71
C ALA A 2 64.52 -11.64 18.19
N ALA A 3 64.21 -10.44 18.70
CA ALA A 3 63.12 -10.01 19.60
C ALA A 3 63.02 -8.46 19.63
N ALA A 4 61.91 -7.92 20.14
CA ALA A 4 61.74 -6.52 20.59
C ALA A 4 61.85 -5.43 19.46
N THR A 5 61.23 -4.25 19.59
CA THR A 5 61.39 -3.26 20.67
C THR A 5 60.08 -2.54 21.04
N THR A 6 60.11 -1.78 22.14
CA THR A 6 58.94 -1.23 22.85
C THR A 6 59.08 0.29 23.08
N CYS A 7 58.05 0.92 23.67
CA CYS A 7 58.04 2.30 24.22
C CYS A 7 57.96 3.44 23.18
N ARG A 8 57.43 4.66 23.45
CA ARG A 8 56.63 5.26 24.56
C ARG A 8 55.97 6.56 24.05
N LEU A 9 54.97 7.20 24.69
CA LEU A 9 54.24 6.85 25.92
C LEU A 9 52.70 6.69 25.67
N ALA A 10 51.76 7.65 25.76
CA ALA A 10 51.71 9.07 26.14
C ALA A 10 50.35 9.42 26.83
N ALA A 11 50.03 10.71 27.01
CA ALA A 11 48.83 11.25 27.70
C ALA A 11 47.80 11.83 26.69
N ILE A 12 46.51 12.05 26.98
CA ILE A 12 45.92 12.73 28.15
C ILE A 12 44.72 11.97 28.73
N CYS A 13 44.60 11.97 30.06
CA CYS A 13 43.41 11.49 30.78
C CYS A 13 42.57 12.66 31.33
N ARG A 14 41.24 12.49 31.38
CA ARG A 14 40.41 12.57 32.61
C ARG A 14 38.94 12.25 32.32
N GLN A 15 38.40 11.26 33.05
CA GLN A 15 37.10 11.21 33.76
C GLN A 15 35.82 11.67 33.01
N PHE A 16 34.68 10.97 33.08
CA PHE A 16 34.06 10.39 34.30
C PHE A 16 33.75 8.88 34.22
N LYS A 17 33.16 8.33 35.29
CA LYS A 17 32.90 6.89 35.52
C LYS A 17 31.40 6.56 35.52
N SER A 18 31.11 5.25 35.48
CA SER A 18 29.80 4.58 35.74
C SER A 18 28.77 4.68 34.61
N ALA A 19 27.99 3.62 34.31
CA ALA A 19 28.21 2.21 34.61
C ALA A 19 27.57 1.32 33.52
N VAL A 20 28.37 0.43 32.92
CA VAL A 20 27.90 -0.53 31.91
C VAL A 20 28.40 -1.91 32.29
N LYS A 21 27.47 -2.82 32.65
CA LYS A 21 27.74 -4.26 32.81
C LYS A 21 27.33 -4.99 31.54
N ILE A 22 28.26 -5.16 30.61
CA ILE A 22 28.10 -6.10 29.48
C ILE A 22 28.75 -7.42 29.88
N SER A 23 27.97 -8.50 29.89
CA SER A 23 28.44 -9.87 30.04
C SER A 23 28.36 -10.58 28.69
N PHE A 24 29.51 -10.99 28.16
CA PHE A 24 29.61 -11.82 26.95
C PHE A 24 29.49 -13.33 27.27
N PRO A 25 29.23 -14.21 26.28
CA PRO A 25 28.28 -15.30 26.48
C PRO A 25 28.85 -16.57 27.10
N THR A 26 28.03 -17.20 27.95
CA THR A 26 28.13 -18.63 28.29
C THR A 26 27.36 -19.50 27.28
N LYS A 27 27.74 -20.78 27.19
CA LYS A 27 27.26 -21.71 26.15
C LYS A 27 25.74 -21.86 26.13
N ALA A 28 25.14 -21.78 24.94
CA ALA A 28 23.75 -22.17 24.74
C ALA A 28 23.60 -23.69 24.92
N GLN A 29 22.93 -24.11 26.00
CA GLN A 29 22.43 -25.46 26.15
C GLN A 29 20.98 -25.51 25.66
N TYR A 30 20.62 -26.56 24.91
CA TYR A 30 19.23 -26.80 24.54
C TYR A 30 18.40 -27.03 25.81
N SER A 31 17.29 -26.29 25.93
CA SER A 31 16.33 -26.46 27.01
C SER A 31 14.93 -26.44 26.41
N SER A 32 14.23 -27.58 26.50
CA SER A 32 12.85 -27.71 26.03
C SER A 32 11.92 -27.05 27.03
N HIS A 33 11.12 -26.08 26.60
CA HIS A 33 10.12 -25.43 27.44
C HIS A 33 8.72 -25.88 27.00
N ASN A 34 7.90 -26.32 27.95
CA ASN A 34 6.61 -26.96 27.69
C ASN A 34 5.59 -26.03 27.01
N LEU A 35 4.66 -26.63 26.26
CA LEU A 35 3.46 -25.93 25.79
C LEU A 35 2.69 -25.38 27.01
N THR A 36 2.37 -24.09 26.97
CA THR A 36 1.32 -23.51 27.81
C THR A 36 0.06 -23.35 26.97
N ASN A 37 -1.07 -23.85 27.47
CA ASN A 37 -2.33 -23.87 26.74
C ASN A 37 -2.88 -22.46 26.53
N TYR A 38 -2.78 -21.95 25.30
CA TYR A 38 -3.64 -20.86 24.86
C TYR A 38 -5.05 -21.41 24.66
N HIS A 39 -5.96 -21.08 25.57
CA HIS A 39 -7.37 -21.47 25.47
C HIS A 39 -7.99 -20.91 24.19
N SER A 40 -8.34 -21.78 23.25
CA SER A 40 -9.03 -21.42 22.02
C SER A 40 -10.46 -20.96 22.32
N CYS A 41 -10.76 -19.71 22.00
CA CYS A 41 -12.08 -19.11 22.22
C CYS A 41 -13.10 -19.60 21.18
N PHE A 42 -13.52 -20.86 21.31
CA PHE A 42 -14.60 -21.46 20.53
C PHE A 42 -15.97 -20.87 20.93
N GLN A 43 -16.33 -19.70 20.40
CA GLN A 43 -17.71 -19.21 20.46
C GLN A 43 -18.61 -19.94 19.46
N ARG A 44 -18.92 -21.18 19.81
CA ARG A 44 -19.97 -22.00 19.18
C ARG A 44 -21.32 -21.32 19.42
N GLN A 45 -21.97 -20.84 18.35
CA GLN A 45 -23.29 -20.22 18.45
C GLN A 45 -24.31 -21.24 18.95
N ASN A 46 -24.84 -21.04 20.15
CA ASN A 46 -26.00 -21.75 20.68
C ASN A 46 -27.12 -20.74 20.97
N TYR A 47 -28.32 -21.11 20.56
CA TYR A 47 -29.53 -20.28 20.58
C TYR A 47 -30.32 -20.51 21.88
N ASN A 48 -31.02 -19.46 22.31
CA ASN A 48 -32.15 -19.51 23.24
C ASN A 48 -31.95 -20.26 24.57
N LEU A 49 -31.73 -19.51 25.65
CA LEU A 49 -32.77 -19.26 26.67
C LEU A 49 -32.19 -18.40 27.81
N PHE A 50 -32.73 -17.19 28.02
CA PHE A 50 -33.16 -16.64 29.31
C PHE A 50 -33.73 -15.24 29.09
N ARG A 51 -34.95 -14.99 29.60
CA ARG A 51 -35.67 -13.72 29.43
C ARG A 51 -35.54 -12.89 30.70
N PHE A 52 -34.78 -11.80 30.66
CA PHE A 52 -34.81 -10.74 31.67
C PHE A 52 -34.94 -9.36 31.01
N SER A 53 -35.44 -8.40 31.80
CA SER A 53 -36.09 -7.18 31.31
C SER A 53 -35.17 -6.19 30.61
N ARG A 54 -35.67 -5.52 29.57
CA ARG A 54 -35.03 -4.38 28.89
C ARG A 54 -34.88 -3.17 29.83
N PRO A 55 -33.68 -2.57 29.89
CA PRO A 55 -33.53 -1.12 30.06
C PRO A 55 -33.62 -0.39 28.71
N VAL A 56 -33.98 0.89 28.78
CA VAL A 56 -34.27 1.77 27.64
C VAL A 56 -32.99 2.27 26.96
N HIS A 57 -32.93 2.18 25.62
CA HIS A 57 -32.04 2.93 24.70
C HIS A 57 -30.53 3.03 25.02
N ALA A 58 -29.85 1.91 25.25
CA ALA A 58 -28.40 1.85 24.96
C ALA A 58 -28.17 1.94 23.43
N ARG A 59 -27.86 3.12 22.90
CA ARG A 59 -27.30 3.25 21.53
C ARG A 59 -25.90 2.64 21.55
N PRO A 60 -25.57 1.63 20.70
CA PRO A 60 -24.21 1.12 20.64
C PRO A 60 -23.30 2.19 20.05
N ILE A 61 -22.50 2.84 20.89
CA ILE A 61 -21.36 3.65 20.45
C ILE A 61 -20.47 2.71 19.64
N HIS A 62 -20.14 3.09 18.41
CA HIS A 62 -19.50 2.20 17.46
C HIS A 62 -18.22 1.58 18.04
N THR A 63 -18.25 0.27 18.29
CA THR A 63 -17.04 -0.52 18.52
C THR A 63 -16.20 -0.40 17.26
N SER A 64 -15.13 0.41 17.32
CA SER A 64 -14.21 0.55 16.21
C SER A 64 -13.68 -0.83 15.84
N ALA A 65 -13.96 -1.27 14.61
CA ALA A 65 -13.53 -2.59 14.15
C ALA A 65 -12.04 -2.79 14.43
N SER A 66 -11.68 -3.96 14.99
CA SER A 66 -10.30 -4.25 15.38
C SER A 66 -9.36 -3.94 14.23
N ARG A 67 -8.36 -3.10 14.49
CA ARG A 67 -7.28 -2.80 13.54
C ARG A 67 -6.14 -3.76 13.87
N TRP A 68 -6.08 -4.86 13.12
CA TRP A 68 -4.99 -5.84 13.23
C TRP A 68 -3.66 -5.22 12.73
N GLY A 69 -3.73 -4.08 12.02
CA GLY A 69 -2.64 -3.12 11.95
C GLY A 69 -1.54 -3.55 10.99
N LEU A 70 -0.44 -4.07 11.51
CA LEU A 70 0.63 -4.67 10.70
C LEU A 70 0.40 -6.16 10.43
N GLU A 71 -0.42 -6.84 11.22
CA GLU A 71 -0.75 -8.26 11.02
C GLU A 71 -1.51 -8.48 9.69
N GLU A 72 -2.24 -7.47 9.21
CA GLU A 72 -2.97 -7.48 7.93
C GLU A 72 -2.06 -7.54 6.68
N PHE A 73 -0.73 -7.49 6.86
CA PHE A 73 0.27 -7.68 5.80
C PHE A 73 0.85 -9.10 5.74
N PHE A 74 0.44 -9.99 6.63
CA PHE A 74 0.89 -11.38 6.72
C PHE A 74 -0.30 -12.34 6.63
N ASP A 75 -0.06 -13.57 6.14
CA ASP A 75 -1.07 -14.62 6.16
C ASP A 75 -1.24 -15.17 7.59
N LEU A 76 -2.32 -15.92 7.83
CA LEU A 76 -2.59 -16.55 9.13
C LEU A 76 -1.39 -17.40 9.59
N PRO A 77 -1.02 -17.41 10.89
CA PRO A 77 0.10 -18.22 11.41
C PRO A 77 0.00 -19.71 11.08
N GLU A 78 -1.22 -20.22 10.91
CA GLU A 78 -1.54 -21.59 10.49
C GLU A 78 -1.00 -21.93 9.09
N ASN A 79 -0.91 -20.94 8.19
CA ASN A 79 -0.48 -21.10 6.80
C ASN A 79 1.04 -20.92 6.63
N TRP A 80 1.81 -20.69 7.70
CA TRP A 80 3.24 -20.39 7.62
C TRP A 80 4.07 -21.65 7.34
N GLY A 81 4.85 -21.62 6.26
CA GLY A 81 5.66 -22.76 5.81
C GLY A 81 4.90 -23.77 4.95
N GLU A 82 3.59 -23.62 4.77
CA GLU A 82 2.85 -24.43 3.79
C GLU A 82 3.30 -24.13 2.35
N THR A 83 3.47 -25.17 1.54
CA THR A 83 3.81 -25.02 0.11
C THR A 83 2.59 -24.65 -0.75
N THR A 84 1.37 -25.01 -0.32
CA THR A 84 0.15 -24.97 -1.13
C THR A 84 -1.10 -24.50 -0.36
N VAL A 85 -1.26 -23.19 -0.23
CA VAL A 85 -2.43 -22.60 0.46
C VAL A 85 -3.69 -22.67 -0.42
N LYS A 86 -4.73 -23.34 0.08
CA LYS A 86 -6.02 -23.53 -0.60
C LYS A 86 -6.69 -22.18 -0.87
N SER A 87 -6.97 -21.88 -2.14
CA SER A 87 -7.51 -20.58 -2.57
C SER A 87 -8.63 -20.71 -3.61
N GLY A 88 -9.74 -20.02 -3.38
CA GLY A 88 -10.94 -20.08 -4.20
C GLY A 88 -10.81 -19.53 -5.63
N SER A 89 -11.94 -19.45 -6.34
CA SER A 89 -12.02 -18.91 -7.69
C SER A 89 -11.99 -17.37 -7.70
N PRO A 90 -11.41 -16.72 -8.75
CA PRO A 90 -11.46 -15.27 -8.89
C PRO A 90 -12.86 -14.77 -9.25
N TRP A 91 -13.24 -13.59 -8.74
CA TRP A 91 -14.56 -12.99 -8.94
C TRP A 91 -14.95 -12.89 -10.42
N SER A 92 -16.16 -13.33 -10.76
CA SER A 92 -16.73 -13.23 -12.11
C SER A 92 -17.39 -11.87 -12.34
N ALA A 93 -17.28 -11.33 -13.56
CA ALA A 93 -17.91 -10.06 -13.92
C ALA A 93 -19.44 -10.08 -13.73
N LYS A 94 -20.10 -11.22 -13.97
CA LYS A 94 -21.55 -11.38 -13.71
C LYS A 94 -21.90 -11.26 -12.23
N GLN A 95 -21.04 -11.73 -11.32
CA GLN A 95 -21.24 -11.59 -9.87
C GLN A 95 -21.04 -10.14 -9.42
N LEU A 96 -20.01 -9.46 -9.95
CA LEU A 96 -19.69 -8.08 -9.59
C LEU A 96 -20.78 -7.10 -10.09
N ARG A 97 -21.31 -7.29 -11.31
CA ARG A 97 -22.43 -6.49 -11.84
C ARG A 97 -23.72 -6.60 -11.03
N ALA A 98 -23.88 -7.65 -10.23
CA ALA A 98 -25.04 -7.85 -9.34
C ALA A 98 -24.86 -7.25 -7.92
N LYS A 99 -23.75 -6.54 -7.64
CA LYS A 99 -23.49 -5.91 -6.32
C LYS A 99 -23.65 -4.39 -6.35
N SER A 100 -24.00 -3.81 -5.20
CA SER A 100 -24.12 -2.36 -5.04
C SER A 100 -22.77 -1.66 -5.24
N ASN A 101 -22.77 -0.36 -5.55
CA ASN A 101 -21.53 0.42 -5.67
C ASN A 101 -20.77 0.45 -4.33
N GLU A 102 -21.46 0.52 -3.19
CA GLU A 102 -20.83 0.47 -1.88
C GLU A 102 -20.13 -0.86 -1.62
N ASP A 103 -20.74 -1.99 -2.01
CA ASP A 103 -20.16 -3.31 -1.75
C ASP A 103 -18.98 -3.58 -2.69
N LEU A 104 -19.01 -3.04 -3.91
CA LEU A 104 -17.82 -3.03 -4.78
C LEU A 104 -16.70 -2.16 -4.19
N HIS A 105 -17.02 -1.02 -3.58
CA HIS A 105 -16.03 -0.18 -2.89
C HIS A 105 -15.43 -0.89 -1.67
N LYS A 106 -16.26 -1.52 -0.81
CA LYS A 106 -15.81 -2.35 0.32
C LYS A 106 -14.94 -3.53 -0.17
N LEU A 107 -15.38 -4.24 -1.21
CA LEU A 107 -14.66 -5.37 -1.81
C LEU A 107 -13.32 -4.98 -2.43
N TRP A 108 -13.21 -3.79 -3.03
CA TRP A 108 -11.95 -3.29 -3.56
C TRP A 108 -10.87 -3.20 -2.48
N TYR A 109 -11.21 -2.71 -1.28
CA TYR A 109 -10.26 -2.68 -0.16
C TYR A 109 -9.91 -4.07 0.39
N VAL A 110 -10.86 -5.00 0.42
CA VAL A 110 -10.57 -6.40 0.79
C VAL A 110 -9.58 -7.04 -0.19
N LEU A 111 -9.80 -6.89 -1.50
CA LEU A 111 -8.89 -7.37 -2.54
C LEU A 111 -7.53 -6.66 -2.53
N LEU A 112 -7.49 -5.37 -2.18
CA LEU A 112 -6.27 -4.59 -2.05
C LEU A 112 -5.42 -5.06 -0.86
N LYS A 113 -6.03 -5.39 0.29
CA LYS A 113 -5.31 -5.95 1.44
C LYS A 113 -4.74 -7.34 1.14
N GLU A 114 -5.53 -8.26 0.58
CA GLU A 114 -5.03 -9.57 0.10
C GLU A 114 -3.88 -9.38 -0.90
N LYS A 115 -3.98 -8.45 -1.86
CA LYS A 115 -2.87 -8.15 -2.78
C LYS A 115 -1.63 -7.66 -2.06
N ASN A 116 -1.75 -6.75 -1.10
CA ASN A 116 -0.60 -6.20 -0.37
C ASN A 116 0.09 -7.28 0.48
N MET A 117 -0.69 -8.09 1.20
CA MET A 117 -0.20 -9.26 1.95
C MET A 117 0.56 -10.24 1.04
N LEU A 118 -0.01 -10.60 -0.11
CA LEU A 118 0.63 -11.48 -1.07
C LEU A 118 1.93 -10.90 -1.66
N LEU A 119 2.02 -9.58 -1.83
CA LEU A 119 3.26 -8.91 -2.24
C LEU A 119 4.33 -8.93 -1.14
N THR A 120 3.95 -8.83 0.14
CA THR A 120 4.87 -9.05 1.27
C THR A 120 5.45 -10.47 1.21
N ILE A 121 4.60 -11.48 1.02
CA ILE A 121 4.99 -12.90 0.94
C ILE A 121 5.87 -13.16 -0.30
N GLU A 122 5.52 -12.59 -1.46
CA GLU A 122 6.34 -12.69 -2.68
C GLU A 122 7.75 -12.08 -2.48
N GLN A 123 7.83 -10.96 -1.76
CA GLN A 123 9.09 -10.26 -1.51
C GLN A 123 9.95 -10.94 -0.43
N GLU A 124 9.36 -11.47 0.63
CA GLU A 124 10.08 -12.24 1.64
C GLU A 124 10.55 -13.60 1.09
N ALA A 125 9.75 -14.28 0.27
CA ALA A 125 10.17 -15.49 -0.42
C ALA A 125 11.43 -15.24 -1.30
N LYS A 126 11.45 -14.15 -2.06
CA LYS A 126 12.65 -13.70 -2.81
C LYS A 126 13.84 -13.41 -1.89
N ARG A 127 13.62 -12.76 -0.74
CA ARG A 127 14.68 -12.44 0.24
C ARG A 127 15.30 -13.69 0.86
N GLN A 128 14.50 -14.73 1.11
CA GLN A 128 14.94 -16.03 1.63
C GLN A 128 15.40 -17.00 0.53
N CYS A 129 15.38 -16.59 -0.74
CA CYS A 129 15.67 -17.43 -1.92
C CYS A 129 14.80 -18.70 -2.03
N VAL A 130 13.57 -18.68 -1.50
CA VAL A 130 12.60 -19.80 -1.56
C VAL A 130 11.50 -19.54 -2.59
N PRO A 131 10.88 -20.58 -3.17
CA PRO A 131 9.69 -20.40 -4.00
C PRO A 131 8.52 -19.84 -3.18
N MET A 132 7.78 -18.88 -3.74
CA MET A 132 6.58 -18.33 -3.09
C MET A 132 5.49 -19.41 -2.95
N PRO A 133 4.82 -19.54 -1.79
CA PRO A 133 3.60 -20.33 -1.66
C PRO A 133 2.48 -19.85 -2.62
N SER A 134 1.96 -20.75 -3.44
CA SER A 134 0.77 -20.55 -4.30
C SER A 134 0.69 -19.19 -5.05
N PRO A 135 1.65 -18.85 -5.94
CA PRO A 135 1.72 -17.56 -6.64
C PRO A 135 0.53 -17.30 -7.59
N GLU A 136 -0.33 -18.29 -7.82
CA GLU A 136 -1.62 -18.11 -8.48
C GLU A 136 -2.55 -17.14 -7.74
N ARG A 137 -2.45 -17.03 -6.40
CA ARG A 137 -3.29 -16.15 -5.59
C ARG A 137 -3.23 -14.71 -6.09
N ILE A 138 -2.02 -14.20 -6.38
CA ILE A 138 -1.82 -12.86 -6.96
C ILE A 138 -2.59 -12.75 -8.28
N LYS A 139 -2.42 -13.71 -9.21
CA LYS A 139 -3.08 -13.71 -10.52
C LYS A 139 -4.62 -13.79 -10.41
N LYS A 140 -5.15 -14.49 -9.40
CA LYS A 140 -6.59 -14.55 -9.09
C LYS A 140 -7.12 -13.20 -8.57
N VAL A 141 -6.39 -12.56 -7.65
CA VAL A 141 -6.75 -11.26 -7.07
C VAL A 141 -6.70 -10.15 -8.11
N GLU A 142 -5.62 -10.04 -8.89
CA GLU A 142 -5.50 -9.03 -9.95
C GLU A 142 -6.58 -9.16 -11.03
N ARG A 143 -6.91 -10.40 -11.42
CA ARG A 143 -8.01 -10.68 -12.35
C ARG A 143 -9.36 -10.25 -11.77
N SER A 144 -9.54 -10.36 -10.45
CA SER A 144 -10.75 -9.90 -9.74
C SER A 144 -10.82 -8.37 -9.69
N MET A 145 -9.73 -7.69 -9.29
CA MET A 145 -9.64 -6.22 -9.25
C MET A 145 -9.88 -5.60 -10.64
N ARG A 146 -9.28 -6.16 -11.70
CA ARG A 146 -9.45 -5.67 -13.08
C ARG A 146 -10.90 -5.81 -13.58
N ARG A 147 -11.59 -6.88 -13.20
CA ARG A 147 -13.03 -7.08 -13.48
C ARG A 147 -13.92 -6.12 -12.69
N LEU A 148 -13.54 -5.78 -11.45
CA LEU A 148 -14.25 -4.80 -10.61
C LEU A 148 -14.13 -3.39 -11.22
N ASP A 149 -12.91 -2.96 -11.54
CA ASP A 149 -12.62 -1.71 -12.26
C ASP A 149 -13.39 -1.61 -13.58
N THR A 150 -13.48 -2.70 -14.36
CA THR A 150 -14.29 -2.74 -15.59
C THR A 150 -15.79 -2.59 -15.29
N ALA A 151 -16.33 -3.30 -14.29
CA ALA A 151 -17.75 -3.23 -13.94
C ALA A 151 -18.18 -1.88 -13.34
N VAL A 152 -17.26 -1.13 -12.72
CA VAL A 152 -17.50 0.25 -12.28
C VAL A 152 -17.48 1.21 -13.48
N LYS A 153 -16.48 1.09 -14.38
CA LYS A 153 -16.41 1.89 -15.60
C LYS A 153 -17.62 1.70 -16.51
N GLU A 154 -18.10 0.48 -16.69
CA GLU A 154 -19.35 0.18 -17.42
C GLU A 154 -20.56 0.98 -16.86
N ARG A 155 -20.63 1.18 -15.54
CA ARG A 155 -21.70 1.95 -14.89
C ARG A 155 -21.50 3.47 -15.07
N GLU A 156 -20.27 3.97 -14.90
CA GLU A 156 -19.92 5.38 -15.12
C GLU A 156 -20.11 5.81 -16.58
N ASP A 157 -19.74 4.94 -17.52
CA ASP A 157 -19.85 5.16 -18.96
C ASP A 157 -21.32 5.14 -19.41
N ALA A 158 -22.13 4.18 -18.94
CA ALA A 158 -23.57 4.14 -19.19
C ALA A 158 -24.30 5.37 -18.61
N LEU A 159 -23.98 5.76 -17.37
CA LEU A 159 -24.56 6.96 -16.74
C LEU A 159 -24.22 8.24 -17.53
N ARG A 160 -22.95 8.38 -17.94
CA ARG A 160 -22.49 9.53 -18.72
C ARG A 160 -23.14 9.61 -20.10
N LEU A 161 -23.31 8.47 -20.78
CA LEU A 161 -24.02 8.39 -22.06
C LEU A 161 -25.47 8.84 -21.92
N LEU A 162 -26.18 8.42 -20.87
CA LEU A 162 -27.56 8.84 -20.60
C LEU A 162 -27.68 10.32 -20.19
N GLN A 163 -26.68 10.88 -19.48
CA GLN A 163 -26.73 12.26 -18.99
C GLN A 163 -26.21 13.31 -19.98
N THR A 164 -25.26 12.95 -20.86
CA THR A 164 -24.55 13.92 -21.73
C THR A 164 -24.34 13.46 -23.16
N GLY A 165 -24.66 12.20 -23.49
CA GLY A 165 -24.36 11.59 -24.79
C GLY A 165 -22.86 11.33 -25.05
N GLN A 166 -21.96 11.61 -24.10
CA GLN A 166 -20.51 11.59 -24.35
C GLN A 166 -19.88 10.21 -24.10
N GLU A 167 -19.39 9.57 -25.16
CA GLU A 167 -18.64 8.30 -25.09
C GLU A 167 -17.45 8.32 -24.12
N ARG A 168 -16.77 9.47 -23.95
CA ARG A 168 -15.47 9.57 -23.26
C ARG A 168 -15.52 10.51 -22.07
N GLY A 169 -15.24 10.00 -20.87
CA GLY A 169 -15.24 10.79 -19.63
C GLY A 169 -14.10 11.81 -19.49
N ARG A 170 -13.14 11.84 -20.42
CA ARG A 170 -12.13 12.92 -20.52
C ARG A 170 -12.20 13.56 -21.91
N PRO A 171 -12.49 14.88 -22.01
CA PRO A 171 -12.57 15.55 -23.28
C PRO A 171 -11.17 15.73 -23.92
N GLY A 172 -11.15 15.73 -25.24
CA GLY A 172 -9.96 15.71 -26.06
C GLY A 172 -10.31 15.92 -27.53
N GLU A 173 -9.28 15.97 -28.37
CA GLU A 173 -9.41 16.34 -29.77
C GLU A 173 -8.41 15.55 -30.62
N TRP A 174 -8.81 15.14 -31.82
CA TRP A 174 -7.88 14.58 -32.80
C TRP A 174 -7.08 15.70 -33.47
N ARG A 175 -5.76 15.74 -33.28
CA ARG A 175 -4.88 16.68 -33.98
C ARG A 175 -3.74 15.94 -34.69
N ARG A 176 -3.33 16.46 -35.86
CA ARG A 176 -2.12 15.98 -36.56
C ARG A 176 -0.88 16.62 -35.93
N ASN A 177 0.13 15.81 -35.64
CA ASN A 177 1.46 16.28 -35.26
C ASN A 177 2.24 16.75 -36.49
N ILE A 178 3.37 17.44 -36.24
CA ILE A 178 4.35 17.84 -37.28
C ILE A 178 4.80 16.64 -38.13
N PHE A 179 4.91 15.45 -37.52
CA PHE A 179 5.23 14.17 -38.18
C PHE A 179 4.03 13.53 -38.94
N GLY A 180 3.00 14.30 -39.31
CA GLY A 180 1.78 13.84 -40.00
C GLY A 180 0.81 12.98 -39.16
N LYS A 181 1.30 12.26 -38.15
CA LYS A 181 0.53 11.32 -37.31
C LYS A 181 -0.59 12.03 -36.55
N THR A 182 -1.83 11.57 -36.73
CA THR A 182 -3.01 12.01 -35.97
C THR A 182 -3.02 11.38 -34.58
N LEU A 183 -3.07 12.19 -33.52
CA LEU A 183 -3.15 11.74 -32.13
C LEU A 183 -4.37 12.35 -31.41
N TRP A 184 -4.90 11.62 -30.43
CA TRP A 184 -5.90 12.15 -29.50
C TRP A 184 -5.21 12.96 -28.39
N LEU A 185 -5.32 14.28 -28.44
CA LEU A 185 -4.81 15.18 -27.41
C LEU A 185 -5.88 15.42 -26.35
N SER A 186 -5.65 14.93 -25.14
CA SER A 186 -6.48 15.26 -23.98
C SER A 186 -6.30 16.74 -23.61
N LEU A 187 -7.42 17.47 -23.50
CA LEU A 187 -7.42 18.91 -23.26
C LEU A 187 -6.75 19.28 -21.92
N GLU A 188 -6.88 18.43 -20.90
CA GLU A 188 -6.21 18.61 -19.60
C GLU A 188 -4.67 18.67 -19.76
N LYS A 189 -4.08 17.77 -20.57
CA LYS A 189 -2.63 17.78 -20.85
C LYS A 189 -2.24 19.05 -21.62
N HIS A 190 -3.08 19.51 -22.54
CA HIS A 190 -2.86 20.75 -23.27
C HIS A 190 -2.88 21.98 -22.32
N LEU A 191 -3.90 22.11 -21.47
CA LEU A 191 -4.04 23.20 -20.49
C LEU A 191 -2.88 23.24 -19.48
N ARG A 192 -2.47 22.07 -18.95
CA ARG A 192 -1.27 21.95 -18.10
C ARG A 192 0.01 22.34 -18.85
N SER A 193 0.10 22.09 -20.16
CA SER A 193 1.26 22.51 -20.97
C SER A 193 1.27 24.01 -21.25
N LYS A 194 0.11 24.62 -21.54
CA LYS A 194 -0.05 26.05 -21.82
C LYS A 194 0.33 26.89 -20.60
N THR A 195 -0.29 26.61 -19.45
CA THR A 195 0.03 27.27 -18.17
C THR A 195 1.49 27.09 -17.74
N ARG A 196 2.12 25.94 -18.04
CA ARG A 196 3.56 25.73 -17.79
C ARG A 196 4.46 26.58 -18.70
N LYS A 197 4.06 26.86 -19.95
CA LYS A 197 4.77 27.80 -20.84
C LYS A 197 4.65 29.23 -20.33
N GLU A 198 3.42 29.70 -20.07
CA GLU A 198 3.13 31.04 -19.57
C GLU A 198 3.90 31.38 -18.28
N ARG A 199 4.01 30.42 -17.34
CA ARG A 199 4.81 30.60 -16.11
C ARG A 199 6.32 30.73 -16.39
N LYS A 200 6.87 29.98 -17.35
CA LYS A 200 8.28 30.14 -17.78
C LYS A 200 8.53 31.46 -18.49
N GLU A 201 7.56 31.92 -19.28
CA GLU A 201 7.64 33.17 -20.04
C GLU A 201 7.58 34.40 -19.12
N LYS A 202 6.64 34.43 -18.18
CA LYS A 202 6.61 35.45 -17.11
C LYS A 202 7.90 35.45 -16.26
N GLN A 203 8.49 34.29 -16.00
CA GLN A 203 9.81 34.20 -15.35
C GLN A 203 10.95 34.76 -16.22
N LYS A 204 10.96 34.50 -17.54
CA LYS A 204 11.92 35.12 -18.46
C LYS A 204 11.76 36.64 -18.50
N GLN A 205 10.54 37.13 -18.68
CA GLN A 205 10.22 38.57 -18.71
C GLN A 205 10.64 39.27 -17.40
N LYS A 206 10.34 38.67 -16.23
CA LYS A 206 10.79 39.22 -14.94
C LYS A 206 12.31 39.29 -14.82
N LYS A 207 13.03 38.20 -15.16
CA LYS A 207 14.51 38.20 -15.16
C LYS A 207 15.10 39.22 -16.15
N LEU A 208 14.46 39.41 -17.30
CA LEU A 208 14.87 40.37 -18.32
C LEU A 208 14.68 41.81 -17.81
N ALA A 209 13.54 42.13 -17.20
CA ALA A 209 13.29 43.42 -16.57
C ALA A 209 14.25 43.70 -15.39
N GLU A 210 14.55 42.70 -14.57
CA GLU A 210 15.56 42.79 -13.52
C GLU A 210 16.98 43.06 -14.08
N LEU A 211 17.32 42.47 -15.23
CA LEU A 211 18.60 42.71 -15.92
C LEU A 211 18.69 44.15 -16.45
N TYR A 212 17.65 44.64 -17.15
CA TYR A 212 17.63 46.01 -17.65
C TYR A 212 17.64 47.04 -16.53
N ARG A 213 16.84 46.85 -15.46
CA ARG A 213 16.84 47.73 -14.27
C ARG A 213 18.21 47.83 -13.60
N LYS A 214 19.00 46.74 -13.60
CA LYS A 214 20.37 46.77 -13.09
C LYS A 214 21.31 47.57 -13.99
N LYS A 215 21.24 47.37 -15.31
CA LYS A 215 22.05 48.13 -16.27
C LYS A 215 21.78 49.64 -16.22
N THR A 216 20.52 50.05 -16.09
CA THR A 216 20.12 51.47 -15.96
C THR A 216 20.39 52.08 -14.59
N ALA A 217 20.98 51.33 -13.66
CA ALA A 217 21.45 51.81 -12.36
C ALA A 217 22.98 51.68 -12.22
N GLN A 218 23.68 51.46 -13.34
CA GLN A 218 25.14 51.33 -13.47
C GLN A 218 25.70 52.28 -14.55
N ALA A 219 24.86 53.18 -15.06
CA ALA A 219 25.14 54.24 -16.02
C ALA A 219 24.47 55.52 -15.53
#